data_AF-A0AAW1J6U5-F1
#
_entry.id   AF-A0AAW1J6U5-F1
#
_cell.length_a   1.000
_cell.length_b   1.000
_cell.length_c   1.000
_cell.angle_alpha   90.00
_cell.angle_beta   90.00
_cell.angle_gamma   90.00
#
_symmetry.space_group_name_H-M   'P 1'
#
loop_
_entity.id
_entity.type
_entity.pdbx_description
1 polymer ?
#
loop_
_entity_poly.entity_id
_entity_poly.type
_entity_poly.pdbx_seq_one_letter_code
_entity_poly.pdbx_strand_id
1 'polypeptide(L)'
;MKFERCGLICRHIISILSSNGVNSIPDGYVIRRWCKDTVGRTVDNDEVIEGRHIGLTKLWSEVYETVGLLKARDKDDIESLCTLIREFREKLDPTSEDLTKEQEIEQLLGCNAIDEIKILPPKQAKNKGSGKRMTSSKAVAVAKAAKPKRMCGNCKQLAHHDKRNCSNPYADRPPPTPESSSDEDDIDEEVEEYVSSD
;
A
#
# COMPACT_ATOMS: atom_id res chain seq x y z
N MET A 1 -39.97 22.39 -19.33
CA MET A 1 -39.68 22.41 -20.79
C MET A 1 -38.52 21.45 -21.13
N LYS A 2 -38.13 21.22 -22.41
CA LYS A 2 -37.04 20.25 -22.77
C LYS A 2 -35.62 20.80 -22.53
N PHE A 3 -35.45 22.13 -22.66
CA PHE A 3 -34.17 22.80 -22.43
C PHE A 3 -33.74 22.71 -20.95
N GLU A 4 -34.65 22.97 -20.01
CA GLU A 4 -34.38 22.90 -18.56
C GLU A 4 -34.01 21.49 -18.06
N ARG A 5 -34.43 20.44 -18.76
CA ARG A 5 -34.19 19.03 -18.36
C ARG A 5 -33.00 18.39 -19.07
N CYS A 6 -32.92 18.55 -20.39
CA CYS A 6 -31.93 17.84 -21.22
C CYS A 6 -30.85 18.78 -21.77
N GLY A 7 -30.96 20.09 -21.51
CA GLY A 7 -30.10 21.10 -22.12
C GLY A 7 -30.23 21.21 -23.63
N LEU A 8 -31.33 20.71 -24.21
CA LEU A 8 -31.57 20.69 -25.64
C LEU A 8 -32.51 21.83 -26.03
N ILE A 9 -32.01 22.70 -26.92
CA ILE A 9 -32.79 23.77 -27.52
C ILE A 9 -33.88 23.14 -28.39
N CYS A 10 -35.12 23.62 -28.26
CA CYS A 10 -36.21 23.12 -29.09
C CYS A 10 -36.12 23.67 -30.52
N ARG A 11 -36.70 22.96 -31.49
CA ARG A 11 -36.74 23.39 -32.90
C ARG A 11 -37.31 24.80 -33.10
N HIS A 12 -38.23 25.24 -32.22
CA HIS A 12 -38.87 26.55 -32.33
C HIS A 12 -37.88 27.69 -32.08
N ILE A 13 -37.03 27.55 -31.05
CA ILE A 13 -36.01 28.56 -30.75
C ILE A 13 -34.97 28.61 -31.86
N ILE A 14 -34.55 27.45 -32.39
CA ILE A 14 -33.61 27.39 -33.54
C ILE A 14 -34.20 28.11 -34.76
N SER A 15 -35.49 27.89 -35.06
CA SER A 15 -36.19 28.55 -36.16
C SER A 15 -36.27 30.07 -35.98
N ILE A 16 -36.52 30.55 -34.76
CA ILE A 16 -36.58 31.99 -34.45
C ILE A 16 -35.18 32.62 -34.59
N LEU A 17 -34.14 31.99 -34.06
CA LEU A 17 -32.75 32.48 -34.18
C LEU A 17 -32.34 32.58 -35.65
N SER A 18 -32.65 31.56 -36.44
CA SER A 18 -32.37 31.53 -37.88
C SER A 18 -33.08 32.66 -38.63
N SER A 19 -34.35 32.91 -38.28
CA SER A 19 -35.14 33.99 -38.90
C SER A 19 -34.63 35.40 -38.55
N ASN A 20 -33.92 35.53 -37.43
CA ASN A 20 -33.28 36.77 -37.00
C ASN A 20 -31.82 36.89 -37.48
N GLY A 21 -31.35 36.01 -38.37
CA GLY A 21 -29.98 36.05 -38.92
C GLY A 21 -28.90 35.66 -37.91
N VAL A 22 -29.26 35.03 -36.79
CA VAL A 22 -28.31 34.52 -35.80
C VAL A 22 -27.77 33.18 -36.29
N ASN A 23 -26.53 33.20 -36.79
CA ASN A 23 -25.87 32.03 -37.39
C ASN A 23 -25.19 31.11 -36.37
N SER A 24 -25.20 31.46 -35.09
CA SER A 24 -24.59 30.69 -34.00
C SER A 24 -25.50 30.67 -32.79
N ILE A 25 -25.55 29.55 -32.08
CA ILE A 25 -26.31 29.44 -30.83
C ILE A 25 -25.72 30.44 -29.81
N PRO A 26 -26.52 31.34 -29.21
CA PRO A 26 -26.03 32.27 -28.19
C PRO A 26 -25.49 31.55 -26.96
N ASP A 27 -24.45 32.09 -26.32
CA ASP A 27 -23.77 31.48 -25.18
C ASP A 27 -24.69 31.09 -24.02
N GLY A 28 -25.75 31.88 -23.77
CA GLY A 28 -26.76 31.56 -22.74
C GLY A 28 -27.53 30.26 -22.99
N TYR A 29 -27.50 29.73 -24.21
CA TYR A 29 -28.07 28.43 -24.58
C TYR A 29 -27.03 27.31 -24.72
N VAL A 30 -25.73 27.63 -24.62
CA VAL A 30 -24.63 26.66 -24.68
C VAL A 30 -24.32 26.18 -23.26
N ILE A 31 -24.83 25.00 -22.92
CA ILE A 31 -24.66 24.42 -21.58
C ILE A 31 -23.34 23.67 -21.50
N ARG A 32 -22.62 23.82 -20.38
CA ARG A 32 -21.31 23.16 -20.12
C ARG A 32 -21.29 21.66 -20.38
N ARG A 33 -22.41 20.96 -20.20
CA ARG A 33 -22.58 19.52 -20.52
C ARG A 33 -22.21 19.19 -21.99
N TRP A 34 -22.36 20.14 -22.90
CA TRP A 34 -22.06 20.00 -24.33
C TRP A 34 -20.70 20.60 -24.74
N CYS A 35 -19.98 21.23 -23.82
CA CYS A 35 -18.65 21.77 -24.07
C CYS A 35 -17.58 20.69 -23.84
N LYS A 36 -16.51 20.74 -24.65
CA LYS A 36 -15.40 19.75 -24.62
C LYS A 36 -14.54 19.84 -23.34
N ASP A 37 -14.68 20.90 -22.57
CA ASP A 37 -13.85 21.22 -21.40
C ASP A 37 -14.30 20.54 -20.09
N THR A 38 -15.10 19.47 -20.18
CA THR A 38 -15.72 18.78 -19.03
C THR A 38 -14.79 17.83 -18.27
N VAL A 39 -13.53 17.68 -18.68
CA VAL A 39 -12.56 16.81 -18.01
C VAL A 39 -12.05 17.50 -16.73
N GLY A 40 -12.79 17.40 -15.63
CA GLY A 40 -12.33 17.93 -14.35
C GLY A 40 -13.29 17.94 -13.17
N ARG A 41 -14.57 17.56 -13.30
CA ARG A 41 -15.44 17.32 -12.14
C ARG A 41 -16.01 15.91 -12.19
N THR A 42 -15.90 15.24 -11.06
CA THR A 42 -16.38 13.89 -10.79
C THR A 42 -17.84 13.73 -11.21
N VAL A 43 -18.09 12.69 -11.99
CA VAL A 43 -19.39 12.34 -12.60
C VAL A 43 -20.38 11.77 -11.56
N ASP A 44 -19.95 11.58 -10.31
CA ASP A 44 -20.77 10.97 -9.24
C ASP A 44 -21.86 11.89 -8.66
N ASN A 45 -21.88 13.17 -9.02
CA ASN A 45 -22.89 14.11 -8.50
C ASN A 45 -24.05 14.35 -9.47
N ASP A 46 -23.95 14.00 -10.74
CA ASP A 46 -24.95 14.42 -11.72
C ASP A 46 -26.31 13.74 -11.53
N GLU A 47 -26.37 12.43 -11.21
CA GLU A 47 -27.65 11.74 -10.92
C GLU A 47 -28.29 12.22 -9.61
N VAL A 48 -27.48 12.48 -8.58
CA VAL A 48 -27.95 12.99 -7.28
C VAL A 48 -28.44 14.44 -7.42
N ILE A 49 -27.74 15.26 -8.20
CA ILE A 49 -28.15 16.64 -8.53
C ILE A 49 -29.42 16.61 -9.39
N GLU A 50 -29.51 15.72 -10.37
CA GLU A 50 -30.67 15.63 -11.28
C GLU A 50 -31.91 15.12 -10.54
N GLY A 51 -31.77 14.13 -9.65
CA GLY A 51 -32.84 13.69 -8.73
C GLY A 51 -33.28 14.78 -7.76
N ARG A 52 -32.33 15.50 -7.14
CA ARG A 52 -32.61 16.65 -6.27
C ARG A 52 -33.30 17.79 -7.02
N HIS A 53 -32.88 18.06 -8.26
CA HIS A 53 -33.47 19.09 -9.12
C HIS A 53 -34.91 18.74 -9.54
N ILE A 54 -35.19 17.47 -9.83
CA ILE A 54 -36.56 16.97 -10.05
C ILE A 54 -37.42 17.15 -8.80
N GLY A 55 -36.87 16.84 -7.62
CA GLY A 55 -37.53 17.05 -6.33
C GLY A 55 -37.90 18.52 -6.09
N LEU A 56 -36.94 19.44 -6.31
CA LEU A 56 -37.18 20.88 -6.18
C LEU A 56 -38.24 21.39 -7.17
N THR A 57 -38.21 20.90 -8.41
CA THR A 57 -39.20 21.32 -9.42
C THR A 57 -40.62 20.89 -9.05
N LYS A 58 -40.78 19.69 -8.50
CA LYS A 58 -42.07 19.21 -7.96
C LYS A 58 -42.53 20.06 -6.78
N LEU A 59 -41.63 20.31 -5.82
CA LEU A 59 -41.91 21.19 -4.67
C LEU A 59 -42.37 22.57 -5.11
N TRP A 60 -41.68 23.18 -6.08
CA TRP A 60 -42.08 24.49 -6.62
C TRP A 60 -43.48 24.44 -7.22
N SER A 61 -43.81 23.37 -7.97
CA SER A 61 -45.14 23.21 -8.57
C SER A 61 -46.23 23.12 -7.48
N GLU A 62 -46.00 22.33 -6.43
CA GLU A 62 -46.91 22.20 -5.29
C GLU A 62 -47.09 23.52 -4.52
N VAL A 63 -46.01 24.27 -4.30
CA VAL A 63 -46.06 25.61 -3.68
C VAL A 63 -46.89 26.56 -4.55
N TYR A 64 -46.67 26.60 -5.86
CA TYR A 64 -47.42 27.47 -6.76
C TYR A 64 -48.91 27.12 -6.78
N GLU A 65 -49.27 25.85 -6.79
CA GLU A 65 -50.66 25.39 -6.72
C GLU A 65 -51.31 25.81 -5.39
N THR A 66 -50.59 25.62 -4.28
CA THR A 66 -51.06 25.99 -2.94
C THR A 66 -51.28 27.51 -2.82
N VAL A 67 -50.33 28.31 -3.31
CA VAL A 67 -50.48 29.77 -3.39
C VAL A 67 -51.66 30.16 -4.30
N GLY A 68 -51.89 29.41 -5.37
CA GLY A 68 -53.06 29.57 -6.23
C GLY A 68 -54.39 29.40 -5.49
N LEU A 69 -54.49 28.40 -4.62
CA LEU A 69 -55.67 28.17 -3.77
C LEU A 69 -55.86 29.26 -2.72
N LEU A 70 -54.77 29.78 -2.16
CA LEU A 70 -54.80 30.84 -1.14
C LEU A 70 -55.28 32.20 -1.68
N LYS A 71 -55.20 32.45 -2.99
CA LYS A 71 -55.73 33.69 -3.59
C LYS A 71 -57.22 33.92 -3.33
N ALA A 72 -57.98 32.85 -3.09
CA ALA A 72 -59.41 32.89 -2.82
C ALA A 72 -59.75 32.68 -1.32
N ARG A 73 -58.74 32.72 -0.44
CA ARG A 73 -58.87 32.47 1.00
C ARG A 73 -58.61 33.72 1.82
N ASP A 74 -58.90 33.62 3.12
CA ASP A 74 -58.74 34.71 4.08
C ASP A 74 -57.28 34.89 4.49
N LYS A 75 -56.96 36.05 5.08
CA LYS A 75 -55.58 36.42 5.47
C LYS A 75 -54.94 35.46 6.47
N ASP A 76 -55.76 34.82 7.32
CA ASP A 76 -55.29 33.90 8.35
C ASP A 76 -54.68 32.62 7.74
N ASP A 77 -55.24 32.11 6.64
CA ASP A 77 -54.71 30.95 5.91
C ASP A 77 -53.34 31.29 5.26
N ILE A 78 -53.18 32.53 4.79
CA ILE A 78 -51.92 33.02 4.21
C ILE A 78 -50.84 33.11 5.30
N GLU A 79 -51.17 33.68 6.47
CA GLU A 79 -50.21 33.80 7.57
C GLU A 79 -49.85 32.42 8.16
N SER A 80 -50.80 31.48 8.18
CA SER A 80 -50.55 30.09 8.59
C SER A 80 -49.49 29.42 7.69
N LEU A 81 -49.61 29.54 6.36
CA LEU A 81 -48.60 29.01 5.44
C LEU A 81 -47.25 29.71 5.61
N CYS A 82 -47.24 31.04 5.77
CA CYS A 82 -46.00 31.79 6.05
C CYS A 82 -45.30 31.30 7.32
N THR A 83 -46.06 31.02 8.37
CA THR A 83 -45.53 30.50 9.64
C THR A 83 -44.93 29.12 9.47
N LEU A 84 -45.63 28.20 8.80
CA LEU A 84 -45.12 26.86 8.50
C LEU A 84 -43.81 26.88 7.69
N ILE A 85 -43.71 27.77 6.69
CA ILE A 85 -42.49 27.92 5.89
C ILE A 85 -41.34 28.47 6.75
N ARG A 86 -41.60 29.44 7.63
CA ARG A 86 -40.59 29.99 8.55
C ARG A 86 -40.08 28.91 9.52
N GLU A 87 -40.98 28.16 10.15
CA GLU A 87 -40.61 27.06 11.06
C GLU A 87 -39.79 25.98 10.35
N PHE A 88 -40.17 25.63 9.11
CA PHE A 88 -39.41 24.67 8.32
C PHE A 88 -38.03 25.23 7.94
N ARG A 89 -37.93 26.52 7.60
CA ARG A 89 -36.66 27.19 7.35
C ARG A 89 -35.76 27.16 8.59
N GLU A 90 -36.28 27.45 9.77
CA GLU A 90 -35.51 27.41 11.03
C GLU A 90 -35.00 26.01 11.36
N LYS A 91 -35.71 24.95 10.96
CA LYS A 91 -35.22 23.57 11.08
C LYS A 91 -34.11 23.24 10.08
N LEU A 92 -34.03 23.95 8.96
CA LEU A 92 -33.05 23.74 7.89
C LEU A 92 -31.80 24.59 8.03
N ASP A 93 -31.90 25.76 8.68
CA ASP A 93 -30.75 26.52 9.16
C ASP A 93 -30.30 25.85 10.47
N PRO A 94 -29.29 24.96 10.47
CA PRO A 94 -28.58 24.74 11.71
C PRO A 94 -28.08 26.14 12.09
N THR A 95 -28.45 26.64 13.27
CA THR A 95 -27.70 27.74 13.89
C THR A 95 -26.23 27.43 13.65
N SER A 96 -25.57 28.22 12.80
CA SER A 96 -24.18 28.03 12.49
C SER A 96 -23.44 28.38 13.78
N GLU A 97 -23.21 27.38 14.63
CA GLU A 97 -22.01 27.43 15.42
C GLU A 97 -20.90 27.58 14.39
N ASP A 98 -20.21 28.72 14.44
CA ASP A 98 -19.10 29.01 13.54
C ASP A 98 -18.11 27.85 13.69
N LEU A 99 -18.14 26.92 12.71
CA LEU A 99 -17.19 25.83 12.68
C LEU A 99 -15.82 26.46 12.61
N THR A 100 -14.91 25.95 13.45
CA THR A 100 -13.50 26.29 13.30
C THR A 100 -13.04 25.83 11.92
N LYS A 101 -12.04 26.53 11.34
CA LYS A 101 -11.50 26.18 10.01
C LYS A 101 -11.04 24.73 9.96
N GLU A 102 -10.57 24.21 11.10
CA GLU A 102 -10.19 22.82 11.30
C GLU A 102 -11.40 21.88 11.11
N GLN A 103 -12.53 22.15 11.77
CA GLN A 103 -13.74 21.35 11.65
C GLN A 103 -14.36 21.39 10.24
N GLU A 104 -14.26 22.51 9.54
CA GLU A 104 -14.69 22.61 8.13
C GLU A 104 -13.85 21.69 7.23
N ILE A 105 -12.54 21.63 7.44
CA ILE A 105 -11.62 20.76 6.69
C ILE A 105 -11.89 19.29 7.01
N GLU A 106 -12.12 18.94 8.27
CA GLU A 106 -12.45 17.57 8.70
C GLU A 106 -13.76 17.08 8.08
N GLN A 107 -14.80 17.92 8.03
CA GLN A 107 -16.06 17.59 7.35
C GLN A 107 -15.86 17.37 5.85
N LEU A 108 -15.05 18.20 5.19
CA LEU A 108 -14.77 18.09 3.76
C LEU A 108 -14.03 16.78 3.44
N LEU A 109 -13.09 16.38 4.30
CA LEU A 109 -12.25 15.20 4.09
C LEU A 109 -12.87 13.91 4.66
N GLY A 110 -13.88 14.02 5.53
CA GLY A 110 -14.54 12.89 6.18
C GLY A 110 -13.67 12.19 7.23
N CYS A 111 -12.62 12.86 7.70
CA CYS A 111 -11.70 12.33 8.70
C CYS A 111 -11.18 13.45 9.61
N ASN A 112 -11.01 13.13 10.89
CA ASN A 112 -10.44 14.06 11.86
C ASN A 112 -8.93 14.21 11.65
N ALA A 113 -8.38 15.35 12.06
CA ALA A 113 -6.94 15.53 12.15
C ALA A 113 -6.32 14.51 13.10
N ILE A 114 -5.19 13.92 12.71
CA ILE A 114 -4.46 12.98 13.56
C ILE A 114 -3.58 13.79 14.52
N ASP A 115 -3.73 13.57 15.83
CA ASP A 115 -2.99 14.30 16.88
C ASP A 115 -1.46 14.14 16.78
N GLU A 116 -0.99 12.98 16.30
CA GLU A 116 0.44 12.67 16.18
C GLU A 116 0.79 12.11 14.79
N ILE A 117 1.43 12.93 13.96
CA ILE A 117 1.91 12.52 12.64
C ILE A 117 3.30 11.88 12.78
N LYS A 118 3.35 10.54 12.75
CA LYS A 118 4.61 9.79 12.76
C LYS A 118 5.18 9.65 11.35
N ILE A 119 5.87 10.69 10.87
CA ILE A 119 6.55 10.67 9.55
C ILE A 119 7.81 9.82 9.66
N LEU A 120 7.77 8.61 9.11
CA LEU A 120 8.97 7.79 8.94
C LEU A 120 9.77 8.28 7.72
N PRO A 121 11.10 8.35 7.81
CA PRO A 121 11.91 8.62 6.63
C PRO A 121 11.63 7.56 5.56
N PRO A 122 11.54 7.96 4.27
CA PRO A 122 11.28 7.02 3.19
C PRO A 122 12.36 5.93 3.20
N LYS A 123 11.94 4.69 2.92
CA LYS A 123 12.88 3.57 2.78
C LYS A 123 13.94 3.97 1.75
N GLN A 124 15.21 4.03 2.18
CA GLN A 124 16.31 4.42 1.31
C GLN A 124 16.33 3.48 0.09
N ALA A 125 15.99 4.03 -1.08
CA ALA A 125 16.00 3.28 -2.32
C ALA A 125 17.46 3.01 -2.73
N LYS A 126 17.78 1.76 -3.05
CA LYS A 126 19.08 1.40 -3.64
C LYS A 126 19.04 1.77 -5.13
N ASN A 127 19.33 3.03 -5.44
CA ASN A 127 19.47 3.47 -6.83
C ASN A 127 20.87 3.09 -7.35
N LYS A 128 20.88 2.22 -8.37
CA LYS A 128 22.04 1.79 -9.19
C LYS A 128 23.23 1.17 -8.44
N GLY A 129 23.36 -0.15 -8.58
CA GLY A 129 24.53 -0.93 -8.15
C GLY A 129 24.53 -1.18 -6.64
N SER A 130 24.64 -2.44 -6.23
CA SER A 130 24.63 -2.81 -4.80
C SER A 130 25.90 -2.37 -4.04
N GLY A 131 26.86 -1.73 -4.70
CA GLY A 131 28.21 -1.47 -4.19
C GLY A 131 29.04 -2.74 -3.95
N LYS A 132 28.42 -3.92 -3.97
CA LYS A 132 29.09 -5.21 -3.83
C LYS A 132 29.74 -5.56 -5.16
N ARG A 133 31.05 -5.77 -5.14
CA ARG A 133 31.83 -6.23 -6.29
C ARG A 133 31.32 -7.61 -6.71
N MET A 134 31.00 -7.77 -7.99
CA MET A 134 30.72 -9.07 -8.58
C MET A 134 31.96 -9.96 -8.41
N THR A 135 31.82 -11.09 -7.74
CA THR A 135 32.90 -12.08 -7.63
C THR A 135 33.16 -12.69 -9.00
N SER A 136 34.44 -12.80 -9.38
CA SER A 136 34.82 -13.37 -10.67
C SER A 136 34.54 -14.87 -10.70
N SER A 137 34.21 -15.40 -11.87
CA SER A 137 33.99 -16.85 -12.08
C SER A 137 35.20 -17.67 -11.62
N LYS A 138 36.42 -17.13 -11.79
CA LYS A 138 37.67 -17.76 -11.31
C LYS A 138 37.71 -17.85 -9.79
N ALA A 139 37.36 -16.78 -9.06
CA ALA A 139 37.34 -16.80 -7.60
C ALA A 139 36.30 -17.79 -7.04
N VAL A 140 35.13 -17.87 -7.68
CA VAL A 140 34.09 -18.85 -7.32
C VAL A 140 34.55 -20.29 -7.58
N ALA A 141 35.20 -20.55 -8.71
CA ALA A 141 35.70 -21.87 -9.05
C ALA A 141 36.82 -22.33 -8.08
N VAL A 142 37.73 -21.44 -7.71
CA VAL A 142 38.80 -21.73 -6.74
C VAL A 142 38.23 -22.08 -5.36
N ALA A 143 37.24 -21.32 -4.88
CA ALA A 143 36.57 -21.62 -3.62
C ALA A 143 35.85 -22.97 -3.63
N LYS A 144 35.24 -23.36 -4.76
CA LYS A 144 34.59 -24.68 -4.93
C LYS A 144 35.58 -25.84 -5.11
N ALA A 145 36.76 -25.58 -5.69
CA ALA A 145 37.79 -26.58 -5.92
C ALA A 145 38.53 -27.00 -4.64
N ALA A 146 38.47 -26.18 -3.58
CA ALA A 146 38.98 -26.55 -2.27
C ALA A 146 38.18 -27.75 -1.72
N LYS A 147 38.81 -28.93 -1.66
CA LYS A 147 38.19 -30.13 -1.07
C LYS A 147 37.92 -29.87 0.42
N PRO A 148 36.70 -30.09 0.93
CA PRO A 148 36.42 -29.90 2.35
C PRO A 148 37.22 -30.89 3.21
N LYS A 149 37.49 -30.51 4.47
CA LYS A 149 37.99 -31.46 5.47
C LYS A 149 36.90 -32.51 5.74
N ARG A 150 37.30 -33.75 5.94
CA ARG A 150 36.44 -34.88 6.28
C ARG A 150 36.93 -35.55 7.56
N MET A 151 36.05 -36.22 8.28
CA MET A 151 36.42 -36.95 9.49
C MET A 151 37.14 -38.24 9.12
N CYS A 152 38.37 -38.43 9.61
CA CYS A 152 39.10 -39.69 9.42
C CYS A 152 38.51 -40.78 10.33
N GLY A 153 38.12 -41.92 9.77
CA GLY A 153 37.58 -43.05 10.54
C GLY A 153 38.59 -43.80 11.43
N ASN A 154 39.84 -43.33 11.55
CA ASN A 154 40.87 -43.93 12.41
C ASN A 154 41.31 -43.01 13.55
N CYS A 155 41.70 -41.78 13.22
CA CYS A 155 42.11 -40.79 14.23
C CYS A 155 40.96 -39.87 14.67
N LYS A 156 39.78 -39.98 14.04
CA LYS A 156 38.57 -39.20 14.33
C LYS A 156 38.74 -37.68 14.18
N GLN A 157 39.81 -37.23 13.52
CA GLN A 157 40.08 -35.82 13.25
C GLN A 157 39.52 -35.35 11.91
N LEU A 158 39.12 -34.07 11.83
CA LEU A 158 38.74 -33.40 10.58
C LEU A 158 40.00 -33.03 9.78
N ALA A 159 40.29 -33.80 8.72
CA ALA A 159 41.50 -33.65 7.92
C ALA A 159 41.24 -33.89 6.42
N HIS A 160 42.27 -33.72 5.59
CA HIS A 160 42.21 -34.00 4.14
C HIS A 160 42.62 -35.44 3.77
N HIS A 161 42.93 -36.28 4.76
CA HIS A 161 43.25 -37.70 4.57
C HIS A 161 42.07 -38.60 4.94
N ASP A 162 42.18 -39.87 4.57
CA ASP A 162 41.24 -40.95 4.93
C ASP A 162 41.91 -41.95 5.86
N LYS A 163 41.18 -42.95 6.39
CA LYS A 163 41.72 -44.04 7.22
C LYS A 163 42.94 -44.71 6.59
N ARG A 164 42.95 -44.87 5.26
CA ARG A 164 44.05 -45.50 4.50
C ARG A 164 45.33 -44.67 4.42
N ASN A 165 45.22 -43.35 4.55
CA ASN A 165 46.35 -42.41 4.45
C ASN A 165 46.49 -41.61 5.76
N CYS A 166 46.02 -42.19 6.87
CA CYS A 166 46.06 -41.56 8.18
C CYS A 166 47.49 -41.58 8.69
N SER A 167 48.03 -40.40 9.00
CA SER A 167 49.37 -40.26 9.59
C SER A 167 49.48 -40.83 11.00
N ASN A 168 48.35 -41.12 11.66
CA ASN A 168 48.31 -41.89 12.90
C ASN A 168 47.41 -43.14 12.73
N PRO A 169 47.94 -44.24 12.14
CA PRO A 169 47.17 -45.44 11.85
C PRO A 169 46.84 -46.27 13.11
N TYR A 170 47.43 -45.96 14.27
CA TYR A 170 47.23 -46.73 15.51
C TYR A 170 46.33 -46.03 16.54
N ALA A 171 45.71 -44.90 16.19
CA ALA A 171 44.90 -44.10 17.12
C ALA A 171 43.69 -44.82 17.74
N ASP A 172 43.13 -45.84 17.07
CA ASP A 172 42.00 -46.63 17.57
C ASP A 172 42.45 -47.93 18.29
N ARG A 173 43.76 -48.16 18.49
CA ARG A 173 44.23 -49.33 19.25
C ARG A 173 44.05 -49.07 20.75
N PRO A 174 43.38 -49.96 21.51
CA PRO A 174 43.36 -49.85 22.96
C PRO A 174 44.79 -49.93 23.51
N PRO A 175 45.09 -49.25 24.65
CA PRO A 175 46.41 -49.34 25.28
C PRO A 175 46.76 -50.81 25.53
N PRO A 176 48.02 -51.23 25.35
CA PRO A 176 48.42 -52.58 25.77
C PRO A 176 48.15 -52.71 27.27
N THR A 177 47.34 -53.70 27.65
CA THR A 177 47.14 -54.09 29.05
C THR A 177 48.47 -54.60 29.60
N PRO A 178 48.91 -54.18 30.80
CA PRO A 178 50.09 -54.75 31.42
C PRO A 178 49.73 -56.15 31.92
N GLU A 179 50.13 -57.19 31.19
CA GLU A 179 50.09 -58.56 31.69
C GLU A 179 51.28 -58.84 32.61
N SER A 180 50.93 -59.62 33.62
CA SER A 180 51.66 -60.07 34.80
C SER A 180 52.90 -60.91 34.50
N SER A 181 53.86 -60.75 35.41
CA SER A 181 54.99 -61.61 35.76
C SER A 181 54.80 -63.11 35.52
N SER A 182 55.80 -63.72 34.89
CA SER A 182 56.34 -65.02 35.30
C SER A 182 57.85 -64.94 35.14
N ASP A 183 58.53 -64.88 36.29
CA ASP A 183 59.97 -65.11 36.45
C ASP A 183 60.35 -66.46 35.84
N GLU A 184 61.45 -66.51 35.09
CA GLU A 184 62.44 -67.58 35.22
C GLU A 184 63.83 -66.97 34.99
N ASP A 185 64.64 -67.09 36.03
CA ASP A 185 66.07 -66.84 36.07
C ASP A 185 66.79 -67.83 35.15
N ASP A 186 67.76 -67.37 34.36
CA ASP A 186 68.99 -68.13 34.16
C ASP A 186 70.11 -67.16 33.76
N ILE A 187 71.01 -66.97 34.71
CA ILE A 187 72.29 -66.29 34.57
C ILE A 187 73.26 -67.32 34.04
N ASP A 188 73.75 -67.14 32.81
CA ASP A 188 75.01 -67.73 32.39
C ASP A 188 76.05 -66.64 32.17
N GLU A 189 77.04 -66.70 33.03
CA GLU A 189 78.22 -65.87 33.14
C GLU A 189 79.28 -66.44 32.20
N GLU A 190 79.47 -65.85 31.02
CA GLU A 190 80.59 -66.20 30.15
C GLU A 190 81.49 -64.98 29.90
N VAL A 191 82.61 -65.01 30.60
CA VAL A 191 83.76 -64.11 30.52
C VAL A 191 84.57 -64.48 29.28
N GLU A 192 84.66 -63.58 28.30
CA GLU A 192 85.70 -63.68 27.25
C GLU A 192 86.74 -62.55 27.38
N GLU A 193 87.84 -62.99 27.97
CA GLU A 193 89.25 -62.70 27.73
C GLU A 193 89.60 -61.62 26.68
N TYR A 194 90.24 -60.55 27.17
CA TYR A 194 90.88 -59.51 26.38
C TYR A 194 92.31 -59.95 26.03
N VAL A 195 92.59 -60.20 24.75
CA VAL A 195 93.96 -60.33 24.24
C VAL A 195 94.16 -59.38 23.05
N SER A 196 95.02 -58.38 23.24
CA SER A 196 95.79 -57.77 22.14
C SER A 196 97.17 -57.43 22.67
N SER A 197 98.16 -58.05 22.05
CA SER A 197 99.58 -57.90 22.28
C SER A 197 100.09 -56.56 21.77
N ASP A 198 100.89 -55.87 22.59
CA ASP A 198 102.28 -55.49 22.30
C ASP A 198 102.98 -55.05 23.61
#